data_AF-A0A4Q5HDW4-F1
#
_entry.id   AF-A0A4Q5HDW4-F1
#
_cell.length_a   1.000
_cell.length_b   1.000
_cell.length_c   1.000
_cell.angle_alpha   90.00
_cell.angle_beta   90.00
_cell.angle_gamma   90.00
#
_symmetry.space_group_name_H-M   'P 1'
#
loop_
_entity.id
_entity.type
_entity.pdbx_description
1 polymer ?
#
loop_
_entity_poly.entity_id
_entity_poly.type
_entity_poly.pdbx_seq_one_letter_code
_entity_poly.pdbx_strand_id
1 'polypeptide(L)'
;EIRPDYKNGSLVKAGEQYGYLQGLGTPEVQFHPLRLTVTQQYRAAYYIPLREAYHNLYNAEAETETEQPELREELNRQYDRFHRMFRELNGKDNAKFLLLDAGGREMLSLERSVNGKIQKADIFTVPVSFNANEVTHVDTPQEALAASLNKFGEVNLEYMENLCDIGRQELLEQLEERIFYNPMMKSHEIKDRFIAGNVIAKAEWIENHLRDYPDDGASRKSLEALRKAIPEPISFEQLDFNLGERWIPMSVYEEFAGYLFETKAHIHYTESIDEFSVSFESTNANITDRYYVKGEKRGYYGNDLLKHALHNTVPDITKTVQDKEGNDIKVRDAEAIQLADTKINEIRSAFTGWLN
;
A
#
# COMPACT_ATOMS: atom_id res chain seq x y z
N GLU A 1 -23.97 -40.40 -0.15
CA GLU A 1 -23.45 -39.66 -1.32
C GLU A 1 -22.55 -38.55 -0.80
N ILE A 2 -21.40 -38.31 -1.44
CA ILE A 2 -20.45 -37.26 -1.03
C ILE A 2 -20.86 -35.99 -1.78
N ARG A 3 -21.17 -34.93 -1.03
CA ARG A 3 -21.55 -33.64 -1.62
C ARG A 3 -20.31 -32.85 -2.07
N PRO A 4 -20.40 -32.07 -3.16
CA PRO A 4 -19.25 -31.32 -3.70
C PRO A 4 -18.74 -30.23 -2.75
N ASP A 5 -19.58 -29.71 -1.86
CA ASP A 5 -19.22 -28.71 -0.84
C ASP A 5 -18.45 -29.29 0.36
N TYR A 6 -18.30 -30.61 0.46
CA TYR A 6 -17.55 -31.24 1.54
C TYR A 6 -16.03 -31.06 1.40
N LYS A 7 -15.38 -30.80 2.53
CA LYS A 7 -13.92 -30.60 2.65
C LYS A 7 -13.32 -31.70 3.52
N ASN A 8 -12.00 -31.90 3.41
CA ASN A 8 -11.29 -32.75 4.36
C ASN A 8 -11.51 -32.23 5.79
N GLY A 9 -12.02 -33.09 6.68
CA GLY A 9 -12.49 -32.72 8.01
C GLY A 9 -13.98 -32.38 8.11
N SER A 10 -14.77 -32.55 7.05
CA SER A 10 -16.22 -32.36 7.11
C SER A 10 -16.89 -33.44 7.96
N LEU A 11 -17.57 -33.01 9.02
CA LEU A 11 -18.46 -33.80 9.87
C LEU A 11 -19.67 -34.25 9.07
N VAL A 12 -19.87 -35.56 8.99
CA VAL A 12 -20.96 -36.21 8.27
C VAL A 12 -21.57 -37.34 9.09
N LYS A 13 -22.78 -37.78 8.73
CA LYS A 13 -23.42 -38.97 9.27
C LYS A 13 -23.39 -40.09 8.22
N ALA A 14 -22.82 -41.24 8.57
CA ALA A 14 -22.81 -42.45 7.75
C ALA A 14 -23.52 -43.58 8.52
N GLY A 15 -24.68 -44.02 8.03
CA GLY A 15 -25.55 -44.93 8.78
C GLY A 15 -25.99 -44.28 10.10
N GLU A 16 -25.70 -44.92 11.24
CA GLU A 16 -25.95 -44.37 12.59
C GLU A 16 -24.72 -43.68 13.23
N GLN A 17 -23.61 -43.57 12.49
CA GLN A 17 -22.35 -43.07 13.05
C GLN A 17 -21.99 -41.69 12.50
N TYR A 18 -21.51 -40.82 13.39
CA TYR A 18 -20.92 -39.52 13.02
C TYR A 18 -19.41 -39.66 12.87
N GLY A 19 -18.83 -38.92 11.95
CA GLY A 19 -17.39 -38.95 11.66
C GLY A 19 -16.98 -37.86 10.69
N TYR A 20 -15.70 -37.80 10.38
CA TYR A 20 -15.16 -36.83 9.41
C TYR A 20 -14.65 -37.53 8.16
N LEU A 21 -14.74 -36.83 7.03
CA LEU A 21 -14.17 -37.29 5.76
C LEU A 21 -12.69 -36.92 5.68
N GLN A 22 -11.87 -37.84 5.18
CA GLN A 22 -10.47 -37.60 4.78
C GLN A 22 -10.24 -38.13 3.37
N GLY A 23 -9.27 -37.57 2.65
CA GLY A 23 -8.97 -37.95 1.27
C GLY A 23 -9.95 -37.42 0.23
N LEU A 24 -10.76 -36.40 0.54
CA LEU A 24 -11.59 -35.72 -0.48
C LEU A 24 -10.68 -35.14 -1.58
N GLY A 25 -11.01 -35.46 -2.83
CA GLY A 25 -10.19 -35.15 -4.01
C GLY A 25 -9.20 -36.26 -4.42
N THR A 26 -9.15 -37.38 -3.69
CA THR A 26 -8.36 -38.57 -4.06
C THR A 26 -9.27 -39.77 -4.37
N PRO A 27 -8.75 -40.84 -5.00
CA PRO A 27 -9.51 -42.07 -5.24
C PRO A 27 -9.96 -42.79 -3.95
N GLU A 28 -9.38 -42.44 -2.80
CA GLU A 28 -9.58 -43.14 -1.52
C GLU A 28 -10.19 -42.19 -0.47
N VAL A 29 -11.45 -41.80 -0.66
CA VAL A 29 -12.17 -41.06 0.38
C VAL A 29 -12.48 -42.00 1.54
N GLN A 30 -12.01 -41.66 2.73
CA GLN A 30 -12.16 -42.46 3.94
C GLN A 30 -13.03 -41.75 4.99
N PHE A 31 -14.01 -42.48 5.53
CA PHE A 31 -14.81 -42.06 6.66
C PHE A 31 -14.12 -42.46 7.97
N HIS A 32 -13.81 -41.46 8.80
CA HIS A 32 -13.19 -41.68 10.10
C HIS A 32 -14.23 -41.47 11.22
N PRO A 33 -14.62 -42.54 11.93
CA PRO A 33 -15.65 -42.44 12.94
C PRO A 33 -15.22 -41.58 14.13
N LEU A 34 -16.10 -40.69 14.57
CA LEU A 34 -15.89 -39.81 15.72
C LEU A 34 -16.79 -40.24 16.88
N ARG A 35 -16.20 -40.49 18.05
CA ARG A 35 -16.96 -40.79 19.27
C ARG A 35 -17.52 -39.51 19.88
N LEU A 36 -18.76 -39.19 19.51
CA LEU A 36 -19.49 -38.05 20.06
C LEU A 36 -20.33 -38.47 21.27
N THR A 37 -20.38 -37.59 22.28
CA THR A 37 -21.37 -37.68 23.37
C THR A 37 -22.80 -37.56 22.84
N VAL A 38 -23.79 -38.04 23.60
CA VAL A 38 -25.21 -37.98 23.19
C VAL A 38 -25.63 -36.55 22.82
N THR A 39 -25.28 -35.55 23.64
CA THR A 39 -25.55 -34.13 23.37
C THR A 39 -24.90 -33.64 22.08
N GLN A 40 -23.68 -34.09 21.78
CA GLN A 40 -22.99 -33.74 20.53
C GLN A 40 -23.61 -34.43 19.32
N GLN A 41 -24.10 -35.66 19.44
CA GLN A 41 -24.84 -36.33 18.37
C GLN A 41 -26.15 -35.60 18.05
N TYR A 42 -26.90 -35.19 19.08
CA TYR A 42 -28.08 -34.34 18.90
C TYR A 42 -27.71 -33.01 18.24
N ARG A 43 -26.62 -32.36 18.64
CA ARG A 43 -26.17 -31.12 17.99
C ARG A 43 -25.78 -31.35 16.52
N ALA A 44 -25.06 -32.43 16.22
CA ALA A 44 -24.71 -32.82 14.86
C ALA A 44 -25.95 -33.02 13.97
N ALA A 45 -27.00 -33.65 14.50
CA ALA A 45 -28.23 -33.93 13.76
C ALA A 45 -28.98 -32.66 13.28
N TYR A 46 -28.83 -31.54 13.97
CA TYR A 46 -29.43 -30.26 13.59
C TYR A 46 -28.45 -29.37 12.81
N TYR A 47 -27.16 -29.50 13.10
CA TYR A 47 -26.10 -28.75 12.45
C TYR A 47 -25.89 -29.17 10.98
N ILE A 48 -25.83 -30.47 10.69
CA ILE A 48 -25.53 -30.97 9.34
C ILE A 48 -26.57 -30.48 8.31
N PRO A 49 -27.90 -30.61 8.55
CA PRO A 49 -28.90 -30.08 7.63
C PRO A 49 -28.84 -28.55 7.47
N LEU A 50 -28.50 -27.81 8.52
CA LEU A 50 -28.31 -26.36 8.43
C LEU A 50 -27.14 -26.01 7.51
N ARG A 51 -26.00 -26.69 7.65
CA ARG A 51 -24.84 -26.50 6.78
C ARG A 51 -25.16 -26.86 5.33
N GLU A 52 -25.86 -27.97 5.12
CA GLU A 52 -26.29 -28.40 3.79
C GLU A 52 -27.26 -27.39 3.14
N ALA A 53 -28.23 -26.85 3.89
CA ALA A 53 -29.15 -25.83 3.41
C ALA A 53 -28.42 -24.52 3.04
N TYR A 54 -27.43 -24.12 3.83
CA TYR A 54 -26.57 -22.97 3.52
C TYR A 54 -25.85 -23.16 2.18
N HIS A 55 -25.17 -24.29 1.98
CA HIS A 55 -24.43 -24.53 0.74
C HIS A 55 -25.35 -24.68 -0.47
N ASN A 56 -26.52 -25.31 -0.31
CA ASN A 56 -27.51 -25.40 -1.39
C ASN A 56 -27.94 -23.99 -1.84
N LEU A 57 -28.30 -23.11 -0.90
CA LEU A 57 -28.69 -21.73 -1.22
C LEU A 57 -27.51 -20.96 -1.86
N TYR A 58 -26.37 -20.93 -1.17
CA TYR A 58 -25.23 -20.13 -1.59
C TYR A 58 -24.75 -20.52 -2.99
N ASN A 59 -24.60 -21.82 -3.26
CA ASN A 59 -24.11 -22.30 -4.53
C ASN A 59 -25.14 -22.08 -5.65
N ALA A 60 -26.42 -22.35 -5.41
CA ALA A 60 -27.46 -22.13 -6.43
C ALA A 60 -27.55 -20.65 -6.82
N GLU A 61 -27.48 -19.73 -5.85
CA GLU A 61 -27.49 -18.30 -6.11
C GLU A 61 -26.20 -17.83 -6.78
N ALA A 62 -25.04 -18.39 -6.42
CA ALA A 62 -23.76 -18.08 -7.06
C ALA A 62 -23.70 -18.56 -8.53
N GLU A 63 -24.27 -19.72 -8.82
CA GLU A 63 -24.24 -20.31 -10.17
C GLU A 63 -25.27 -19.70 -11.12
N THR A 64 -26.47 -19.38 -10.60
CA THR A 64 -27.56 -18.86 -11.43
C THR A 64 -27.64 -17.34 -11.46
N GLU A 65 -26.96 -16.66 -10.53
CA GLU A 65 -27.07 -15.22 -10.29
C GLU A 65 -28.54 -14.76 -10.15
N THR A 66 -29.39 -15.64 -9.62
CA THR A 66 -30.80 -15.37 -9.37
C THR A 66 -31.16 -15.67 -7.93
N GLU A 67 -32.14 -14.93 -7.41
CA GLU A 67 -32.64 -15.15 -6.06
C GLU A 67 -33.37 -16.51 -5.98
N GLN A 68 -33.13 -17.26 -4.90
CA GLN A 68 -33.71 -18.58 -4.66
C GLN A 68 -34.59 -18.59 -3.39
N PRO A 69 -35.84 -18.09 -3.45
CA PRO A 69 -36.70 -17.94 -2.27
C PRO A 69 -36.95 -19.24 -1.52
N GLU A 70 -37.19 -20.35 -2.23
CA GLU A 70 -37.49 -21.65 -1.61
C GLU A 70 -36.30 -22.21 -0.80
N LEU A 71 -35.08 -22.07 -1.34
CA LEU A 71 -33.85 -22.48 -0.65
C LEU A 71 -33.57 -21.57 0.56
N ARG A 72 -33.90 -20.28 0.46
CA ARG A 72 -33.75 -19.33 1.58
C ARG A 72 -34.75 -19.58 2.70
N GLU A 73 -35.99 -19.95 2.36
CA GLU A 73 -36.95 -20.42 3.35
C GLU A 73 -36.44 -21.70 4.04
N GLU A 74 -35.86 -22.64 3.30
CA GLU A 74 -35.28 -23.85 3.88
C GLU A 74 -34.12 -23.54 4.83
N LEU A 75 -33.20 -22.65 4.45
CA LEU A 75 -32.13 -22.18 5.33
C LEU A 75 -32.71 -21.56 6.63
N ASN A 76 -33.73 -20.72 6.52
CA ASN A 76 -34.42 -20.14 7.68
C ASN A 76 -35.05 -21.22 8.57
N ARG A 77 -35.74 -22.21 7.97
CA ARG A 77 -36.35 -23.32 8.71
C ARG A 77 -35.31 -24.13 9.49
N GLN A 78 -34.19 -24.49 8.87
CA GLN A 78 -33.14 -25.26 9.54
C GLN A 78 -32.44 -24.46 10.65
N TYR A 79 -32.21 -23.16 10.43
CA TYR A 79 -31.65 -22.29 11.45
C TYR A 79 -32.60 -22.17 12.65
N ASP A 80 -33.88 -21.89 12.43
CA ASP A 80 -34.85 -21.73 13.52
C ASP A 80 -35.01 -23.02 14.32
N ARG A 81 -34.92 -24.18 13.64
CA ARG A 81 -34.93 -25.49 14.26
C ARG A 81 -33.69 -25.73 15.13
N PHE A 82 -32.50 -25.36 14.66
CA PHE A 82 -31.27 -25.40 15.45
C PHE A 82 -31.37 -24.45 16.67
N HIS A 83 -31.75 -23.20 16.43
CA HIS A 83 -31.81 -22.14 17.43
C HIS A 83 -32.80 -22.47 18.56
N ARG A 84 -33.95 -23.06 18.24
CA ARG A 84 -34.93 -23.50 19.24
C ARG A 84 -34.34 -24.50 20.24
N MET A 85 -33.45 -25.38 19.78
CA MET A 85 -32.87 -26.42 20.62
C MET A 85 -31.58 -25.97 21.31
N PHE A 86 -30.69 -25.29 20.58
CA PHE A 86 -29.32 -25.02 21.03
C PHE A 86 -29.01 -23.54 21.26
N ARG A 87 -29.97 -22.63 21.02
CA ARG A 87 -29.78 -21.17 21.03
C ARG A 87 -28.80 -20.72 19.94
N GLU A 88 -28.04 -19.66 20.18
CA GLU A 88 -27.18 -19.00 19.18
C GLU A 88 -26.06 -19.93 18.69
N LEU A 89 -25.82 -19.98 17.37
CA LEU A 89 -24.69 -20.68 16.75
C LEU A 89 -23.35 -20.22 17.33
N ASN A 90 -23.21 -18.91 17.54
CA ASN A 90 -22.04 -18.27 18.12
C ASN A 90 -21.97 -18.39 19.66
N GLY A 91 -22.92 -19.09 20.30
CA GLY A 91 -22.83 -19.45 21.71
C GLY A 91 -21.60 -20.32 21.98
N LYS A 92 -20.93 -20.12 23.12
CA LYS A 92 -19.61 -20.73 23.45
C LYS A 92 -19.51 -22.24 23.17
N ASP A 93 -20.52 -23.01 23.58
CA ASP A 93 -20.53 -24.47 23.40
C ASP A 93 -20.85 -24.89 21.96
N ASN A 94 -21.69 -24.11 21.27
CA ASN A 94 -22.02 -24.36 19.88
C ASN A 94 -20.83 -24.02 18.99
N ALA A 95 -20.23 -22.85 19.15
CA ALA A 95 -19.03 -22.44 18.42
C ALA A 95 -17.89 -23.46 18.55
N LYS A 96 -17.62 -23.94 19.78
CA LYS A 96 -16.62 -24.99 20.01
C LYS A 96 -16.93 -26.30 19.26
N PHE A 97 -18.21 -26.68 19.19
CA PHE A 97 -18.63 -27.88 18.47
C PHE A 97 -18.57 -27.70 16.95
N LEU A 98 -19.05 -26.57 16.44
CA LEU A 98 -19.06 -26.25 15.02
C LEU A 98 -17.64 -26.24 14.45
N LEU A 99 -16.66 -25.75 15.21
CA LEU A 99 -15.25 -25.73 14.80
C LEU A 99 -14.58 -27.12 14.74
N LEU A 100 -15.27 -28.20 15.12
CA LEU A 100 -14.84 -29.56 14.81
C LEU A 100 -15.08 -29.92 13.34
N ASP A 101 -15.96 -29.18 12.67
CA ASP A 101 -16.23 -29.29 11.24
C ASP A 101 -15.29 -28.39 10.43
N ALA A 102 -14.79 -28.89 9.30
CA ALA A 102 -13.99 -28.08 8.38
C ALA A 102 -14.75 -26.86 7.82
N GLY A 103 -16.07 -26.98 7.63
CA GLY A 103 -16.97 -25.89 7.22
C GLY A 103 -17.58 -25.11 8.40
N GLY A 104 -17.06 -25.33 9.62
CA GLY A 104 -17.61 -24.77 10.84
C GLY A 104 -17.56 -23.24 10.90
N ARG A 105 -16.51 -22.63 10.34
CA ARG A 105 -16.31 -21.18 10.39
C ARG A 105 -17.32 -20.43 9.52
N GLU A 106 -17.63 -20.97 8.36
CA GLU A 106 -18.66 -20.48 7.46
C GLU A 106 -20.04 -20.51 8.14
N MET A 107 -20.31 -21.51 8.98
CA MET A 107 -21.59 -21.57 9.69
C MET A 107 -21.70 -20.53 10.81
N LEU A 108 -20.59 -20.10 11.42
CA LEU A 108 -20.58 -19.04 12.42
C LEU A 108 -20.88 -17.65 11.82
N SER A 109 -20.64 -17.46 10.52
CA SER A 109 -20.95 -16.19 9.84
C SER A 109 -22.45 -15.99 9.59
N LEU A 110 -23.28 -17.02 9.82
CA LEU A 110 -24.75 -16.91 9.80
C LEU A 110 -25.29 -16.00 10.91
N GLU A 111 -24.48 -15.69 11.91
CA GLU A 111 -24.83 -14.79 13.01
C GLU A 111 -23.85 -13.62 13.09
N ARG A 112 -24.38 -12.40 13.15
CA ARG A 112 -23.60 -11.17 13.34
C ARG A 112 -23.93 -10.53 14.68
N SER A 113 -22.93 -9.90 15.30
CA SER A 113 -23.13 -9.09 16.50
C SER A 113 -23.27 -7.63 16.12
N VAL A 114 -24.43 -7.03 16.37
CA VAL A 114 -24.70 -5.61 16.17
C VAL A 114 -25.15 -5.02 17.50
N ASN A 115 -24.41 -4.04 18.02
CA ASN A 115 -24.65 -3.42 19.33
C ASN A 115 -24.73 -4.44 20.49
N GLY A 116 -23.89 -5.48 20.45
CA GLY A 116 -23.84 -6.52 21.48
C GLY A 116 -25.02 -7.50 21.45
N LYS A 117 -25.90 -7.43 20.43
CA LYS A 117 -26.97 -8.39 20.19
C LYS A 117 -26.66 -9.24 18.97
N ILE A 118 -26.81 -10.55 19.11
CA ILE A 118 -26.69 -11.50 18.01
C ILE A 118 -27.93 -11.39 17.12
N GLN A 119 -27.70 -11.28 15.81
CA GLN A 119 -28.73 -11.18 14.78
C GLN A 119 -28.38 -12.11 13.61
N LYS A 120 -29.41 -12.55 12.87
CA LYS A 120 -29.23 -13.29 11.61
C LYS A 120 -28.42 -12.44 10.61
N ALA A 121 -27.55 -13.10 9.85
CA ALA A 121 -26.82 -12.51 8.73
C ALA A 121 -27.75 -12.19 7.54
N ASP A 122 -27.25 -11.40 6.60
CA ASP A 122 -28.07 -10.89 5.49
C ASP A 122 -28.52 -12.00 4.51
N ILE A 123 -27.80 -13.13 4.45
CA ILE A 123 -28.16 -14.31 3.61
C ILE A 123 -29.57 -14.86 3.90
N PHE A 124 -30.09 -14.63 5.11
CA PHE A 124 -31.45 -15.04 5.49
C PHE A 124 -32.55 -14.19 4.85
N THR A 125 -32.20 -13.03 4.30
CA THR A 125 -33.16 -12.05 3.75
C THR A 125 -32.88 -11.63 2.32
N VAL A 126 -31.62 -11.57 1.90
CA VAL A 126 -31.21 -11.10 0.57
C VAL A 126 -30.09 -11.99 0.01
N PRO A 127 -29.88 -12.04 -1.32
CA PRO A 127 -28.72 -12.71 -1.91
C PRO A 127 -27.40 -12.08 -1.44
N VAL A 128 -26.41 -12.92 -1.15
CA VAL A 128 -25.05 -12.48 -0.75
C VAL A 128 -23.95 -13.08 -1.63
N SER A 129 -24.31 -14.02 -2.50
CA SER A 129 -23.40 -14.73 -3.41
C SER A 129 -23.24 -14.02 -4.76
N PHE A 130 -24.13 -13.09 -5.10
CA PHE A 130 -24.06 -12.25 -6.30
C PHE A 130 -24.59 -10.83 -6.02
N ASN A 131 -24.27 -9.88 -6.89
CA ASN A 131 -24.76 -8.51 -6.78
C ASN A 131 -26.10 -8.36 -7.52
N ALA A 132 -27.21 -8.39 -6.79
CA ALA A 132 -28.55 -8.22 -7.36
C ALA A 132 -28.79 -6.81 -7.96
N ASN A 133 -27.98 -5.81 -7.59
CA ASN A 133 -28.04 -4.45 -8.14
C ASN A 133 -26.94 -4.21 -9.16
N GLU A 134 -26.39 -5.26 -9.78
CA GLU A 134 -25.45 -5.06 -10.86
C GLU A 134 -26.10 -4.27 -12.01
N VAL A 135 -25.38 -3.28 -12.52
CA VAL A 135 -25.83 -2.51 -13.68
C VAL A 135 -25.87 -3.49 -14.85
N THR A 136 -27.07 -3.72 -15.40
CA THR A 136 -27.28 -4.64 -16.52
C THR A 136 -27.30 -3.94 -17.87
N HIS A 137 -27.55 -2.63 -17.89
CA HIS A 137 -27.54 -1.81 -19.08
C HIS A 137 -27.24 -0.35 -18.75
N VAL A 138 -26.55 0.36 -19.65
CA VAL A 138 -26.34 1.81 -19.62
C VAL A 138 -26.47 2.40 -21.02
N ASP A 139 -26.94 3.64 -21.11
CA ASP A 139 -27.20 4.26 -22.42
C ASP A 139 -25.94 4.91 -23.02
N THR A 140 -24.89 5.16 -22.20
CA THR A 140 -23.74 5.95 -22.63
C THR A 140 -22.38 5.28 -22.38
N PRO A 141 -21.37 5.49 -23.25
CA PRO A 141 -20.01 4.99 -23.03
C PRO A 141 -19.37 5.49 -21.73
N GLN A 142 -19.77 6.67 -21.25
CA GLN A 142 -19.24 7.28 -20.04
C GLN A 142 -19.76 6.55 -18.79
N GLU A 143 -21.04 6.19 -18.77
CA GLU A 143 -21.62 5.35 -17.73
C GLU A 143 -21.03 3.94 -17.78
N ALA A 144 -20.81 3.39 -18.97
CA ALA A 144 -20.15 2.10 -19.13
C ALA A 144 -18.72 2.12 -18.58
N LEU A 145 -17.96 3.18 -18.85
CA LEU A 145 -16.63 3.37 -18.30
C LEU A 145 -16.67 3.45 -16.77
N ALA A 146 -17.61 4.23 -16.19
CA ALA A 146 -17.76 4.33 -14.74
C ALA A 146 -18.13 2.98 -14.11
N ALA A 147 -19.04 2.22 -14.73
CA ALA A 147 -19.41 0.88 -14.28
C ALA A 147 -18.21 -0.08 -14.32
N SER A 148 -17.42 -0.03 -15.40
CA SER A 148 -16.20 -0.83 -15.57
C SER A 148 -15.17 -0.52 -14.49
N LEU A 149 -14.91 0.76 -14.20
CA LEU A 149 -14.01 1.18 -13.14
C LEU A 149 -14.52 0.79 -11.74
N ASN A 150 -15.83 0.88 -11.49
CA ASN A 150 -16.42 0.47 -10.22
C ASN A 150 -16.33 -1.04 -9.99
N LYS A 151 -16.49 -1.84 -11.05
CA LYS A 151 -16.48 -3.31 -10.96
C LYS A 151 -15.05 -3.88 -10.97
N PHE A 152 -14.16 -3.39 -11.83
CA PHE A 152 -12.84 -3.97 -12.07
C PHE A 152 -11.66 -3.09 -11.62
N GLY A 153 -11.87 -1.80 -11.38
CA GLY A 153 -10.78 -0.85 -11.10
C GLY A 153 -9.95 -0.47 -12.34
N GLU A 154 -10.37 -0.89 -13.54
CA GLU A 154 -9.68 -0.63 -14.79
C GLU A 154 -10.66 -0.58 -15.98
N VAL A 155 -10.17 -0.17 -17.15
CA VAL A 155 -10.98 -0.08 -18.37
C VAL A 155 -11.11 -1.46 -18.99
N ASN A 156 -12.21 -2.15 -18.69
CA ASN A 156 -12.59 -3.40 -19.36
C ASN A 156 -13.55 -3.11 -20.53
N LEU A 157 -13.01 -3.12 -21.75
CA LEU A 157 -13.78 -2.81 -22.97
C LEU A 157 -14.84 -3.87 -23.29
N GLU A 158 -14.56 -5.15 -23.05
CA GLU A 158 -15.52 -6.24 -23.30
C GLU A 158 -16.77 -6.09 -22.41
N TYR A 159 -16.56 -5.79 -21.13
CA TYR A 159 -17.66 -5.48 -20.22
C TYR A 159 -18.44 -4.24 -20.66
N MET A 160 -17.74 -3.19 -21.10
CA MET A 160 -18.40 -1.96 -21.56
C MET A 160 -19.24 -2.20 -22.82
N GLU A 161 -18.72 -2.93 -23.81
CA GLU A 161 -19.43 -3.30 -25.03
C GLU A 161 -20.73 -4.05 -24.71
N ASN A 162 -20.67 -5.02 -23.79
CA ASN A 162 -21.83 -5.79 -23.35
C ASN A 162 -22.87 -4.95 -22.59
N LEU A 163 -22.44 -3.86 -21.94
CA LEU A 163 -23.31 -3.06 -21.07
C LEU A 163 -24.10 -1.98 -21.81
N CYS A 164 -23.54 -1.42 -22.88
CA CYS A 164 -24.17 -0.31 -23.62
C CYS A 164 -24.60 -0.67 -25.05
N ASP A 165 -24.39 -1.91 -25.49
CA ASP A 165 -24.66 -2.36 -26.87
C ASP A 165 -23.95 -1.51 -27.95
N ILE A 166 -22.93 -0.74 -27.57
CA ILE A 166 -22.12 0.09 -28.46
C ILE A 166 -20.85 -0.68 -28.83
N GLY A 167 -20.53 -0.71 -30.13
CA GLY A 167 -19.37 -1.41 -30.63
C GLY A 167 -18.05 -0.80 -30.12
N ARG A 168 -17.03 -1.64 -29.98
CA ARG A 168 -15.68 -1.26 -29.50
C ARG A 168 -15.12 0.01 -30.12
N GLN A 169 -15.21 0.14 -31.44
CA GLN A 169 -14.62 1.27 -32.14
C GLN A 169 -15.31 2.57 -31.78
N GLU A 170 -16.64 2.56 -31.69
CA GLU A 170 -17.44 3.72 -31.29
C GLU A 170 -17.19 4.08 -29.82
N LEU A 171 -17.03 3.09 -28.93
CA LEU A 171 -16.59 3.34 -27.55
C LEU A 171 -15.25 4.09 -27.49
N LEU A 172 -14.27 3.63 -28.25
CA LEU A 172 -12.93 4.24 -28.29
C LEU A 172 -12.97 5.66 -28.88
N GLU A 173 -13.81 5.89 -29.89
CA GLU A 173 -14.02 7.21 -30.49
C GLU A 173 -14.69 8.18 -29.51
N GLN A 174 -15.78 7.77 -28.85
CA GLN A 174 -16.49 8.62 -27.88
C GLN A 174 -15.70 8.88 -26.59
N LEU A 175 -14.74 8.00 -26.25
CA LEU A 175 -13.91 8.10 -25.05
C LEU A 175 -12.46 8.53 -25.35
N GLU A 176 -12.15 9.02 -26.55
CA GLU A 176 -10.77 9.28 -26.97
C GLU A 176 -10.00 10.29 -26.10
N GLU A 177 -10.71 11.20 -25.42
CA GLU A 177 -10.11 12.15 -24.47
C GLU A 177 -10.08 11.65 -23.01
N ARG A 178 -10.75 10.53 -22.74
CA ARG A 178 -10.95 9.96 -21.39
C ARG A 178 -10.07 8.76 -21.14
N ILE A 179 -9.79 7.95 -22.16
CA ILE A 179 -8.97 6.75 -22.08
C ILE A 179 -7.87 6.76 -23.14
N PHE A 180 -6.70 6.25 -22.78
CA PHE A 180 -5.55 6.12 -23.66
C PHE A 180 -5.06 4.68 -23.67
N TYR A 181 -4.59 4.21 -24.83
CA TYR A 181 -3.99 2.90 -24.94
C TYR A 181 -2.57 2.93 -24.36
N ASN A 182 -2.28 2.04 -23.42
CA ASN A 182 -0.95 1.87 -22.84
C ASN A 182 -0.28 0.64 -23.48
N PRO A 183 0.64 0.80 -24.45
CA PRO A 183 1.33 -0.31 -25.10
C PRO A 183 2.24 -1.13 -24.16
N MET A 184 2.66 -0.58 -23.02
CA MET A 184 3.44 -1.31 -22.01
C MET A 184 2.58 -2.37 -21.31
N MET A 185 1.33 -2.03 -21.03
CA MET A 185 0.35 -2.89 -20.35
C MET A 185 -0.55 -3.65 -21.33
N LYS A 186 -0.52 -3.28 -22.62
CA LYS A 186 -1.41 -3.78 -23.68
C LYS A 186 -2.89 -3.63 -23.34
N SER A 187 -3.24 -2.56 -22.62
CA SER A 187 -4.59 -2.28 -22.15
C SER A 187 -4.91 -0.78 -22.22
N HIS A 188 -6.19 -0.44 -22.12
CA HIS A 188 -6.60 0.96 -22.04
C HIS A 188 -6.60 1.42 -20.58
N GLU A 189 -6.19 2.66 -20.37
CA GLU A 189 -6.17 3.28 -19.06
C GLU A 189 -6.91 4.61 -19.10
N ILE A 190 -7.52 5.00 -17.99
CA ILE A 190 -8.06 6.35 -17.85
C ILE A 190 -6.95 7.39 -17.94
N LYS A 191 -7.28 8.56 -18.48
CA LYS A 191 -6.36 9.70 -18.64
C LYS A 191 -5.54 9.97 -17.39
N ASP A 192 -6.20 10.09 -16.23
CA ASP A 192 -5.55 10.44 -14.97
C ASP A 192 -4.51 9.39 -14.53
N ARG A 193 -4.77 8.10 -14.78
CA ARG A 193 -3.82 7.02 -14.49
C ARG A 193 -2.67 6.99 -15.50
N PHE A 194 -3.01 7.19 -16.78
CA PHE A 194 -2.05 7.15 -17.86
C PHE A 194 -1.00 8.26 -17.74
N ILE A 195 -1.42 9.50 -17.46
CA ILE A 195 -0.55 10.67 -17.30
C ILE A 195 0.06 10.82 -15.90
N ALA A 196 -0.13 9.84 -15.00
CA ALA A 196 0.49 9.85 -13.69
C ALA A 196 1.91 9.24 -13.70
N GLY A 197 2.73 9.65 -12.73
CA GLY A 197 4.09 9.11 -12.53
C GLY A 197 5.13 9.74 -13.46
N ASN A 198 6.19 8.99 -13.79
CA ASN A 198 7.26 9.47 -14.65
C ASN A 198 6.81 9.52 -16.12
N VAL A 199 6.14 10.61 -16.49
CA VAL A 199 5.61 10.84 -17.84
C VAL A 199 6.70 10.94 -18.90
N ILE A 200 7.90 11.40 -18.53
CA ILE A 200 9.06 11.50 -19.44
C ILE A 200 9.51 10.11 -19.86
N ALA A 201 9.78 9.23 -18.88
CA ALA A 201 10.19 7.85 -19.15
C ALA A 201 9.11 7.07 -19.92
N LYS A 202 7.82 7.28 -19.59
CA LYS A 202 6.71 6.69 -20.35
C LYS A 202 6.70 7.18 -21.80
N ALA A 203 6.87 8.48 -22.04
CA ALA A 203 6.87 9.05 -23.38
C ALA A 203 8.04 8.51 -24.22
N GLU A 204 9.25 8.45 -23.64
CA GLU A 204 10.43 7.87 -24.29
C GLU A 204 10.22 6.38 -24.64
N TRP A 205 9.62 5.61 -23.74
CA TRP A 205 9.30 4.21 -24.01
C TRP A 205 8.34 4.07 -25.19
N ILE A 206 7.25 4.84 -25.21
CA ILE A 206 6.25 4.79 -26.29
C ILE A 206 6.84 5.27 -27.61
N GLU A 207 7.70 6.30 -27.58
CA GLU A 207 8.40 6.77 -28.78
C GLU A 207 9.32 5.69 -29.37
N ASN A 208 10.03 4.93 -28.53
CA ASN A 208 10.81 3.78 -28.99
C ASN A 208 9.91 2.68 -29.54
N HIS A 209 8.79 2.36 -28.89
CA HIS A 209 7.81 1.38 -29.39
C HIS A 209 7.28 1.75 -30.79
N LEU A 210 6.98 3.03 -31.02
CA LEU A 210 6.50 3.53 -32.31
C LEU A 210 7.57 3.50 -33.42
N ARG A 211 8.86 3.37 -33.09
CA ARG A 211 9.91 3.13 -34.11
C ARG A 211 9.81 1.73 -34.69
N ASP A 212 9.48 0.75 -33.85
CA ASP A 212 9.31 -0.64 -34.26
C ASP A 212 7.92 -0.90 -34.87
N TYR A 213 6.90 -0.16 -34.43
CA TYR A 213 5.50 -0.28 -34.86
C TYR A 213 4.92 1.07 -35.33
N PRO A 214 5.34 1.59 -36.50
CA PRO A 214 4.98 2.93 -36.95
C PRO A 214 3.49 3.12 -37.25
N ASP A 215 2.76 2.04 -37.53
CA ASP A 215 1.34 2.08 -37.89
C ASP A 215 0.38 2.07 -36.68
N ASP A 216 0.90 2.02 -35.45
CA ASP A 216 0.07 2.06 -34.23
C ASP A 216 -0.46 3.48 -33.95
N GLY A 217 -1.64 3.76 -34.51
CA GLY A 217 -2.34 5.03 -34.31
C GLY A 217 -2.76 5.30 -32.86
N ALA A 218 -3.08 4.26 -32.08
CA ALA A 218 -3.51 4.41 -30.69
C ALA A 218 -2.32 4.83 -29.81
N SER A 219 -1.17 4.17 -29.95
CA SER A 219 0.06 4.57 -29.25
C SER A 219 0.53 5.97 -29.64
N ARG A 220 0.30 6.40 -30.89
CA ARG A 220 0.61 7.79 -31.31
C ARG A 220 -0.24 8.81 -30.56
N LYS A 221 -1.56 8.59 -30.46
CA LYS A 221 -2.46 9.46 -29.65
C LYS A 221 -2.01 9.49 -28.18
N SER A 222 -1.65 8.34 -27.62
CA SER A 222 -1.14 8.23 -26.25
C SER A 222 0.17 9.00 -26.06
N LEU A 223 1.09 8.96 -27.02
CA LEU A 223 2.34 9.75 -26.97
C LEU A 223 2.06 11.25 -26.96
N GLU A 224 1.12 11.73 -27.78
CA GLU A 224 0.72 13.14 -27.78
C GLU A 224 0.14 13.58 -26.44
N ALA A 225 -0.67 12.72 -25.81
CA ALA A 225 -1.23 12.99 -24.49
C ALA A 225 -0.13 13.09 -23.41
N LEU A 226 0.86 12.19 -23.44
CA LEU A 226 2.00 12.27 -22.52
C LEU A 226 2.82 13.53 -22.76
N ARG A 227 3.12 13.88 -24.01
CA ARG A 227 3.88 15.10 -24.36
C ARG A 227 3.21 16.37 -23.84
N LYS A 228 1.87 16.45 -23.91
CA LYS A 228 1.10 17.58 -23.34
C LYS A 228 1.13 17.61 -21.81
N ALA A 229 1.37 16.46 -21.16
CA ALA A 229 1.43 16.32 -19.71
C ALA A 229 2.86 16.41 -19.15
N ILE A 230 3.90 16.56 -20.00
CA ILE A 230 5.27 16.77 -19.53
C ILE A 230 5.31 18.10 -18.76
N PRO A 231 5.74 18.10 -17.48
CA PRO A 231 5.87 19.32 -16.71
C PRO A 231 6.96 20.21 -17.29
N GLU A 232 6.84 21.52 -17.05
CA GLU A 232 7.89 22.46 -17.44
C GLU A 232 9.22 22.09 -16.76
N PRO A 233 10.32 21.97 -17.53
CA PRO A 233 11.62 21.70 -16.94
C PRO A 233 12.00 22.79 -15.93
N ILE A 234 12.35 22.38 -14.71
CA ILE A 234 12.82 23.31 -13.68
C ILE A 234 14.23 23.76 -14.07
N SER A 235 14.46 25.07 -14.18
CA SER A 235 15.79 25.58 -14.47
C SER A 235 16.70 25.44 -13.25
N PHE A 236 18.02 25.36 -13.47
CA PHE A 236 18.99 25.26 -12.37
C PHE A 236 18.85 26.42 -11.37
N GLU A 237 18.55 27.62 -11.86
CA GLU A 237 18.33 28.83 -11.04
C GLU A 237 17.12 28.72 -10.09
N GLN A 238 16.16 27.85 -10.39
CA GLN A 238 14.99 27.58 -9.55
C GLN A 238 15.23 26.47 -8.53
N LEU A 239 16.37 25.77 -8.62
CA LEU A 239 16.76 24.72 -7.70
C LEU A 239 17.58 25.32 -6.56
N ASP A 240 17.03 25.25 -5.35
CA ASP A 240 17.74 25.65 -4.14
C ASP A 240 18.58 24.48 -3.62
N PHE A 241 19.89 24.52 -3.89
CA PHE A 241 20.83 23.51 -3.41
C PHE A 241 21.48 23.98 -2.11
N ASN A 242 21.06 23.37 -1.00
CA ASN A 242 21.67 23.60 0.29
C ASN A 242 22.93 22.75 0.48
N LEU A 243 23.93 23.31 1.17
CA LEU A 243 25.11 22.52 1.58
C LEU A 243 24.67 21.46 2.59
N GLY A 244 24.98 20.20 2.30
CA GLY A 244 24.70 19.06 3.19
C GLY A 244 23.52 18.18 2.81
N GLU A 245 22.82 18.46 1.71
CA GLU A 245 21.81 17.55 1.15
C GLU A 245 22.36 16.12 0.95
N ARG A 246 21.60 15.12 1.42
CA ARG A 246 22.06 13.70 1.49
C ARG A 246 22.12 13.02 0.13
N TRP A 247 21.41 13.55 -0.85
CA TRP A 247 21.36 13.03 -2.22
C TRP A 247 22.45 13.61 -3.13
N ILE A 248 23.16 14.65 -2.69
CA ILE A 248 24.29 15.21 -3.44
C ILE A 248 25.52 14.30 -3.25
N PRO A 249 26.21 13.89 -4.32
CA PRO A 249 27.41 13.06 -4.21
C PRO A 249 28.52 13.74 -3.38
N MET A 250 29.19 12.98 -2.50
CA MET A 250 30.24 13.51 -1.62
C MET A 250 31.38 14.19 -2.37
N SER A 251 31.69 13.72 -3.60
CA SER A 251 32.71 14.31 -4.45
C SER A 251 32.45 15.80 -4.74
N VAL A 252 31.18 16.23 -4.79
CA VAL A 252 30.81 17.64 -4.97
C VAL A 252 31.20 18.45 -3.74
N TYR A 253 30.97 17.91 -2.54
CA TYR A 253 31.38 18.56 -1.29
C TYR A 253 32.90 18.58 -1.12
N GLU A 254 33.60 17.53 -1.55
CA GLU A 254 35.07 17.47 -1.54
C GLU A 254 35.69 18.51 -2.48
N GLU A 255 35.12 18.69 -3.67
CA GLU A 255 35.56 19.70 -4.64
C GLU A 255 35.32 21.12 -4.10
N PHE A 256 34.13 21.38 -3.55
CA PHE A 256 33.81 22.65 -2.89
C PHE A 256 34.75 22.94 -1.71
N ALA A 257 34.95 21.97 -0.81
CA ALA A 257 35.84 22.13 0.33
C ALA A 257 37.30 22.34 -0.13
N GLY A 258 37.70 21.67 -1.21
CA GLY A 258 38.97 21.87 -1.90
C GLY A 258 39.17 23.30 -2.39
N TYR A 259 38.14 23.86 -3.03
CA TYR A 259 38.11 25.26 -3.47
C TYR A 259 38.16 26.24 -2.29
N LEU A 260 37.31 26.04 -1.27
CA LEU A 260 37.14 27.00 -0.17
C LEU A 260 38.34 27.05 0.79
N PHE A 261 38.91 25.87 1.10
CA PHE A 261 40.03 25.76 2.04
C PHE A 261 41.38 25.70 1.34
N GLU A 262 41.44 25.68 0.01
CA GLU A 262 42.68 25.57 -0.79
C GLU A 262 43.53 24.33 -0.44
N THR A 263 42.87 23.22 -0.09
CA THR A 263 43.52 21.94 0.21
C THR A 263 42.54 20.80 0.02
N LYS A 264 43.02 19.63 -0.42
CA LYS A 264 42.14 18.49 -0.69
C LYS A 264 41.43 18.04 0.59
N ALA A 265 40.12 17.89 0.48
CA ALA A 265 39.24 17.39 1.54
C ALA A 265 38.80 15.97 1.24
N HIS A 266 38.63 15.18 2.29
CA HIS A 266 37.99 13.87 2.26
C HIS A 266 36.76 13.93 3.14
N ILE A 267 35.59 13.74 2.53
CA ILE A 267 34.28 13.85 3.19
C ILE A 267 33.55 12.52 3.06
N HIS A 268 33.21 11.95 4.20
CA HIS A 268 32.46 10.71 4.26
C HIS A 268 31.17 10.91 5.05
N TYR A 269 30.07 10.39 4.52
CA TYR A 269 28.76 10.38 5.15
C TYR A 269 28.42 8.98 5.62
N THR A 270 28.16 8.83 6.93
CA THR A 270 27.73 7.58 7.53
C THR A 270 26.21 7.59 7.75
N GLU A 271 25.49 6.92 6.85
CA GLU A 271 24.02 6.92 6.81
C GLU A 271 23.36 6.39 8.10
N SER A 272 23.95 5.38 8.74
CA SER A 272 23.36 4.74 9.93
C SER A 272 23.23 5.65 11.15
N ILE A 273 24.01 6.73 11.20
CA ILE A 273 24.02 7.70 12.31
C ILE A 273 23.82 9.14 11.84
N ASP A 274 23.52 9.36 10.56
CA ASP A 274 23.39 10.68 9.91
C ASP A 274 24.57 11.59 10.30
N GLU A 275 25.80 11.16 10.00
CA GLU A 275 27.01 11.87 10.43
C GLU A 275 28.00 12.09 9.28
N PHE A 276 28.47 13.34 9.14
CA PHE A 276 29.59 13.68 8.25
C PHE A 276 30.92 13.66 9.00
N SER A 277 31.93 13.04 8.41
CA SER A 277 33.33 13.20 8.80
C SER A 277 34.08 13.99 7.75
N VAL A 278 34.82 15.00 8.18
CA VAL A 278 35.60 15.90 7.33
C VAL A 278 37.07 15.80 7.76
N SER A 279 37.95 15.52 6.80
CA SER A 279 39.39 15.63 6.99
C SER A 279 40.06 16.32 5.81
N PHE A 280 41.22 16.94 6.03
CA PHE A 280 42.01 17.60 4.99
C PHE A 280 43.38 16.95 4.88
N GLU A 281 43.93 16.88 3.67
CA GLU A 281 45.26 16.30 3.43
C GLU A 281 46.38 17.13 4.08
N SER A 282 46.21 18.44 4.15
CA SER A 282 47.16 19.35 4.78
C SER A 282 46.44 20.49 5.51
N THR A 283 47.10 21.06 6.51
CA THR A 283 46.60 22.20 7.28
C THR A 283 47.21 23.49 6.76
N ASN A 284 46.41 24.54 6.62
CA ASN A 284 46.83 25.86 6.17
C ASN A 284 46.09 26.98 6.94
N ALA A 285 46.44 28.23 6.65
CA ALA A 285 45.86 29.40 7.31
C ALA A 285 44.34 29.54 7.11
N ASN A 286 43.78 29.01 6.01
CA ASN A 286 42.33 29.00 5.83
C ASN A 286 41.66 28.12 6.89
N ILE A 287 42.26 26.98 7.24
CA ILE A 287 41.75 26.06 8.26
C ILE A 287 42.05 26.56 9.69
N THR A 288 43.25 27.09 9.94
CA THR A 288 43.73 27.40 11.31
C THR A 288 43.44 28.81 11.79
N ASP A 289 43.29 29.77 10.88
CA ASP A 289 43.19 31.19 11.23
C ASP A 289 41.89 31.80 10.67
N ARG A 290 41.64 31.64 9.36
CA ARG A 290 40.43 32.22 8.72
C ARG A 290 39.16 31.56 9.22
N TYR A 291 39.07 30.24 9.19
CA TYR A 291 37.92 29.46 9.67
C TYR A 291 38.20 28.85 11.05
N TYR A 292 38.54 29.71 12.00
CA TYR A 292 38.82 29.31 13.37
C TYR A 292 37.96 30.07 14.38
N VAL A 293 37.45 29.34 15.37
CA VAL A 293 36.76 29.90 16.54
C VAL A 293 37.40 29.36 17.81
N LYS A 294 37.86 30.28 18.66
CA LYS A 294 38.44 29.94 19.95
C LYS A 294 37.34 29.75 20.99
N GLY A 295 37.18 28.53 21.48
CA GLY A 295 36.44 28.26 22.72
C GLY A 295 37.37 28.25 23.93
N GLU A 296 36.79 28.27 25.13
CA GLU A 296 37.57 28.24 26.38
C GLU A 296 38.35 26.92 26.55
N LYS A 297 37.74 25.78 26.17
CA LYS A 297 38.33 24.43 26.35
C LYS A 297 38.98 23.83 25.12
N ARG A 298 38.52 24.22 23.94
CA ARG A 298 39.03 23.75 22.64
C ARG A 298 38.84 24.82 21.59
N GLY A 299 39.68 24.77 20.56
CA GLY A 299 39.46 25.47 19.30
C GLY A 299 38.56 24.68 18.37
N TYR A 300 37.81 25.38 17.53
CA TYR A 300 37.02 24.83 16.44
C TYR A 300 37.67 25.28 15.14
N TYR A 301 38.19 24.34 14.36
CA TYR A 301 38.94 24.60 13.13
C TYR A 301 38.04 24.46 11.89
N GLY A 302 38.58 24.77 10.71
CA GLY A 302 37.82 24.74 9.46
C GLY A 302 37.08 23.42 9.19
N ASN A 303 37.65 22.28 9.59
CA ASN A 303 37.00 20.97 9.49
C ASN A 303 35.79 20.83 10.44
N ASP A 304 35.88 21.36 11.66
CA ASP A 304 34.76 21.37 12.61
C ASP A 304 33.63 22.26 12.10
N LEU A 305 33.97 23.45 11.59
CA LEU A 305 32.99 24.40 11.07
C LEU A 305 32.35 23.89 9.77
N LEU A 306 33.11 23.27 8.85
CA LEU A 306 32.55 22.66 7.64
C LEU A 306 31.62 21.48 7.98
N LYS A 307 31.99 20.65 8.97
CA LYS A 307 31.11 19.58 9.46
C LYS A 307 29.79 20.14 9.99
N HIS A 308 29.85 21.20 10.80
CA HIS A 308 28.65 21.88 11.29
C HIS A 308 27.84 22.53 10.17
N ALA A 309 28.50 23.06 9.13
CA ALA A 309 27.85 23.63 7.94
C ALA A 309 27.09 22.58 7.11
N LEU A 310 27.68 21.40 6.89
CA LEU A 310 27.03 20.23 6.26
C LEU A 310 25.82 19.74 7.05
N HIS A 311 25.85 19.88 8.38
CA HIS A 311 24.74 19.52 9.26
C HIS A 311 23.71 20.63 9.47
N ASN A 312 23.96 21.84 8.97
CA ASN A 312 23.17 23.03 9.31
C ASN A 312 23.00 23.24 10.82
N THR A 313 24.09 23.08 11.56
CA THR A 313 24.13 23.26 13.03
C THR A 313 25.20 24.26 13.42
N VAL A 314 25.17 24.71 14.67
CA VAL A 314 26.22 25.54 15.26
C VAL A 314 26.81 24.79 16.45
N PRO A 315 28.15 24.79 16.64
CA PRO A 315 28.76 24.16 17.80
C PRO A 315 28.25 24.76 19.10
N ASP A 316 27.99 23.92 20.11
CA ASP A 316 27.76 24.40 21.46
C ASP A 316 29.10 24.76 22.13
N ILE A 317 29.32 26.06 22.35
CA ILE A 317 30.53 26.60 22.97
C ILE A 317 30.15 27.15 24.35
N THR A 318 30.86 26.71 25.38
CA THR A 318 30.62 27.12 26.77
C THR A 318 31.86 27.78 27.35
N LYS A 319 31.62 28.71 28.29
CA LYS A 319 32.63 29.36 29.12
C LYS A 319 32.29 29.23 30.59
N THR A 320 33.31 29.31 31.43
CA THR A 320 33.18 29.23 32.88
C THR A 320 33.07 30.63 33.46
N VAL A 321 32.01 30.89 34.23
CA VAL A 321 31.79 32.17 34.92
C VAL A 321 31.50 31.92 36.38
N GLN A 322 31.93 32.83 37.26
CA GLN A 322 31.64 32.73 38.69
C GLN A 322 30.26 33.31 39.01
N ASP A 323 29.47 32.56 39.77
CA ASP A 323 28.20 33.03 40.32
C ASP A 323 28.43 33.95 41.55
N LYS A 324 27.38 34.59 42.05
CA LYS A 324 27.40 35.51 43.20
C LYS A 324 27.93 34.89 44.49
N GLU A 325 27.95 33.56 44.58
CA GLU A 325 28.48 32.78 45.70
C GLU A 325 29.93 32.30 45.50
N GLY A 326 30.58 32.65 44.38
CA GLY A 326 31.96 32.27 44.07
C GLY A 326 32.13 30.85 43.49
N ASN A 327 31.04 30.19 43.10
CA ASN A 327 31.05 28.88 42.45
C ASN A 327 31.19 29.03 40.92
N ASP A 328 32.01 28.16 40.30
CA ASP A 328 32.19 28.13 38.85
C ASP A 328 31.01 27.44 38.16
N ILE A 329 30.25 28.19 37.35
CA ILE A 329 29.15 27.69 36.53
C ILE A 329 29.50 27.74 35.04
N LYS A 330 29.05 26.74 34.27
CA LYS A 330 29.21 26.73 32.82
C LYS A 330 28.02 27.41 32.15
N VAL A 331 28.30 28.44 31.38
CA VAL A 331 27.30 29.19 30.62
C VAL A 331 27.69 29.17 29.15
N ARG A 332 26.70 29.23 28.25
CA ARG A 332 26.94 29.30 26.80
C ARG A 332 27.68 30.59 26.46
N ASP A 333 28.72 30.49 25.65
CA ASP A 333 29.48 31.63 25.21
C ASP A 333 28.86 32.24 23.96
N ALA A 334 27.91 33.16 24.16
CA ALA A 334 27.14 33.76 23.07
C ALA A 334 28.01 34.38 21.98
N GLU A 335 29.13 35.01 22.35
CA GLU A 335 30.06 35.64 21.39
C GLU A 335 30.74 34.61 20.51
N ALA A 336 31.27 33.52 21.09
CA ALA A 336 31.93 32.46 20.35
C ALA A 336 30.94 31.70 19.46
N ILE A 337 29.73 31.43 19.96
CA ILE A 337 28.64 30.79 19.19
C ILE A 337 28.25 31.67 18.00
N GLN A 338 28.06 32.97 18.20
CA GLN A 338 27.72 33.91 17.13
C GLN A 338 28.83 34.00 16.07
N LEU A 339 30.09 33.99 16.49
CA LEU A 339 31.23 33.97 15.57
C LEU A 339 31.27 32.65 14.77
N ALA A 340 31.01 31.51 15.40
CA ALA A 340 30.93 30.22 14.72
C ALA A 340 29.78 30.20 13.71
N ASP A 341 28.59 30.66 14.11
CA ASP A 341 27.42 30.77 13.23
C ASP A 341 27.72 31.65 12.01
N THR A 342 28.37 32.81 12.21
CA THR A 342 28.77 33.70 11.12
C THR A 342 29.68 32.98 10.11
N LYS A 343 30.70 32.26 10.59
CA LYS A 343 31.63 31.52 9.73
C LYS A 343 30.98 30.33 9.04
N ILE A 344 30.07 29.63 9.71
CA ILE A 344 29.30 28.53 9.14
C ILE A 344 28.39 29.03 8.02
N ASN A 345 27.73 30.17 8.22
CA ASN A 345 26.91 30.80 7.19
C ASN A 345 27.76 31.31 6.02
N GLU A 346 28.98 31.82 6.26
CA GLU A 346 29.93 32.16 5.18
C GLU A 346 30.26 30.93 4.32
N ILE A 347 30.55 29.78 4.93
CA ILE A 347 30.79 28.51 4.21
C ILE A 347 29.55 28.11 3.39
N ARG A 348 28.36 28.15 3.99
CA ARG A 348 27.11 27.76 3.31
C ARG A 348 26.80 28.68 2.12
N SER A 349 26.95 30.00 2.28
CA SER A 349 26.75 30.96 1.19
C SER A 349 27.81 30.81 0.10
N ALA A 350 29.05 30.48 0.46
CA ALA A 350 30.11 30.21 -0.52
C ALA A 350 29.80 28.98 -1.38
N PHE A 351 29.13 27.96 -0.83
CA PHE A 351 28.69 26.78 -1.61
C PHE A 351 27.69 27.16 -2.69
N THR A 352 26.65 27.92 -2.33
CA THR A 352 25.66 28.40 -3.29
C THR A 352 26.30 29.30 -4.35
N GLY A 353 27.25 30.16 -3.96
CA GLY A 353 28.01 31.00 -4.89
C GLY A 353 28.96 30.22 -5.80
N TRP A 354 29.46 29.06 -5.37
CA TRP A 354 30.36 28.19 -6.15
C TRP A 354 29.61 27.32 -7.16
N LEU A 355 28.36 26.97 -6.88
CA LEU A 355 27.48 26.22 -7.80
C LEU A 355 26.99 27.06 -9.00
N ASN A 356 26.95 28.39 -8.84
CA ASN A 356 26.59 29.36 -9.88
C ASN A 356 27.82 29.74 -10.73
#